data_AF-A0A0S8A1E0-F1
#
_entry.id   AF-A0A0S8A1E0-F1
#
_cell.length_a   1.000
_cell.length_b   1.000
_cell.length_c   1.000
_cell.angle_alpha   90.00
_cell.angle_beta   90.00
_cell.angle_gamma   90.00
#
_symmetry.space_group_name_H-M   'P 1'
#
loop_
_entity.id
_entity.type
_entity.pdbx_description
1 polymer ?
#
loop_
_entity_poly.entity_id
_entity_poly.type
_entity_poly.pdbx_seq_one_letter_code
_entity_poly.pdbx_strand_id
1 'polypeptide(L)'
;MVIKQKRRAHKLDEPILHENHKRPVTRREFLGAGLVSGSAMVLGDTLLMGLMANPAFAATPESCGLNINGAGKIPFIAFDLGGGANMTGSNVLVGGPLGQMDLLSTAGYNKLGLPGDMAPGAVEATPTATSNGDHTDTSFGLAFHSDSAFLRGMLAVTSPATRANTNGCVIPARSDNDTGNNPHNPMYLINMCGARGQLLELIGSQSAVSGARSMAPANSINLKYQPTKVDRASDVTGLVDTGGLVGLLSQ
;
A
#
# COMPACT_ATOMS: atom_id res chain seq x y z
N MET A 1 -34.11 -52.77 6.15
CA MET A 1 -32.74 -53.08 5.66
C MET A 1 -32.53 -52.35 4.34
N VAL A 2 -31.79 -51.25 4.34
CA VAL A 2 -31.49 -50.50 3.09
C VAL A 2 -30.23 -51.09 2.48
N ILE A 3 -30.38 -51.77 1.34
CA ILE A 3 -29.24 -52.33 0.60
C ILE A 3 -28.56 -51.17 -0.13
N LYS A 4 -27.43 -50.67 0.38
CA LYS A 4 -26.58 -49.74 -0.37
C LYS A 4 -25.93 -50.51 -1.52
N GLN A 5 -26.25 -50.14 -2.76
CA GLN A 5 -25.54 -50.64 -3.93
C GLN A 5 -24.05 -50.30 -3.82
N LYS A 6 -23.17 -51.26 -4.11
CA LYS A 6 -21.72 -51.05 -4.16
C LYS A 6 -21.39 -50.07 -5.29
N ARG A 7 -20.69 -48.98 -4.97
CA ARG A 7 -20.19 -48.01 -5.95
C ARG A 7 -19.24 -48.70 -6.93
N ARG A 8 -19.48 -48.51 -8.23
CA ARG A 8 -18.61 -49.00 -9.30
C ARG A 8 -17.30 -48.20 -9.30
N ALA A 9 -16.17 -48.88 -9.47
CA ALA A 9 -14.88 -48.22 -9.64
C ALA A 9 -14.81 -47.53 -11.01
N HIS A 10 -14.41 -46.25 -11.02
CA HIS A 10 -14.21 -45.46 -12.23
C HIS A 10 -12.98 -45.94 -13.00
N LYS A 11 -13.05 -45.99 -14.33
CA LYS A 11 -11.86 -46.19 -15.19
C LYS A 11 -10.96 -44.94 -15.15
N LEU A 12 -9.70 -45.08 -15.58
CA LEU A 12 -8.69 -44.02 -15.52
C LEU A 12 -9.11 -42.69 -16.18
N ASP A 13 -10.01 -42.73 -17.16
CA ASP A 13 -10.55 -41.56 -17.89
C ASP A 13 -12.08 -41.42 -17.77
N GLU A 14 -12.72 -42.09 -16.81
CA GLU A 14 -14.17 -42.03 -16.65
C GLU A 14 -14.57 -40.80 -15.81
N PRO A 15 -15.45 -39.92 -16.32
CA PRO A 15 -15.85 -38.73 -15.57
C PRO A 15 -16.58 -39.14 -14.30
N ILE A 16 -16.22 -38.50 -13.19
CA ILE A 16 -16.89 -38.67 -11.90
C ILE A 16 -18.23 -37.92 -11.98
N LEU A 17 -19.33 -38.67 -12.04
CA LEU A 17 -20.68 -38.14 -12.05
C LEU A 17 -21.30 -38.25 -10.66
N HIS A 18 -22.11 -37.27 -10.27
CA HIS A 18 -22.86 -37.33 -9.02
C HIS A 18 -23.93 -38.44 -9.13
N GLU A 19 -24.08 -39.26 -8.09
CA GLU A 19 -24.73 -40.59 -8.14
C GLU A 19 -26.15 -40.61 -8.73
N ASN A 20 -26.88 -39.49 -8.67
CA ASN A 20 -28.28 -39.39 -9.08
C ASN A 20 -28.55 -38.29 -10.12
N HIS A 21 -27.52 -37.73 -10.77
CA HIS A 21 -27.72 -36.65 -11.75
C HIS A 21 -27.25 -37.06 -13.13
N LYS A 22 -28.18 -37.10 -14.08
CA LYS A 22 -27.87 -37.21 -15.51
C LYS A 22 -27.10 -35.97 -15.97
N ARG A 23 -26.20 -36.14 -16.95
CA ARG A 23 -25.51 -35.02 -17.61
C ARG A 23 -26.55 -34.10 -18.23
N PRO A 24 -26.55 -32.78 -17.93
CA PRO A 24 -27.45 -31.84 -18.56
C PRO A 24 -27.14 -31.78 -20.06
N VAL A 25 -28.16 -32.00 -20.89
CA VAL A 25 -28.05 -31.92 -22.36
C VAL A 25 -29.06 -30.93 -22.95
N THR A 26 -30.06 -30.52 -22.16
CA THR A 26 -31.04 -29.52 -22.57
C THR A 26 -30.94 -28.25 -21.72
N ARG A 27 -31.38 -27.12 -22.29
CA ARG A 27 -31.40 -25.81 -21.60
C ARG A 27 -32.09 -25.85 -20.23
N ARG A 28 -33.22 -26.57 -20.12
CA ARG A 28 -33.96 -26.72 -18.86
C ARG A 28 -33.16 -27.47 -17.79
N GLU A 29 -32.38 -28.47 -18.18
CA GLU A 29 -31.52 -29.22 -17.26
C GLU A 29 -30.33 -28.39 -16.79
N PHE A 30 -29.75 -27.58 -17.68
CA PHE A 30 -28.70 -26.64 -17.30
C PHE A 30 -29.18 -25.57 -16.31
N LEU A 31 -30.43 -25.11 -16.45
CA LEU A 31 -31.08 -24.21 -15.48
C LEU A 31 -31.39 -24.92 -14.15
N GLY A 32 -31.96 -26.13 -14.20
CA GLY A 32 -32.28 -26.91 -12.99
C GLY A 32 -31.05 -27.38 -12.21
N ALA A 33 -29.91 -27.55 -12.88
CA ALA A 33 -28.61 -27.84 -12.26
C ALA A 33 -27.89 -26.58 -11.74
N GLY A 34 -28.46 -25.39 -11.91
CA GLY A 34 -27.87 -24.12 -11.46
C GLY A 34 -26.62 -23.68 -12.22
N LEU A 35 -26.26 -24.34 -13.32
CA LEU A 35 -25.00 -24.05 -14.03
C LEU A 35 -25.05 -22.72 -14.79
N VAL A 36 -26.23 -22.32 -15.27
CA VAL A 36 -26.45 -21.04 -15.95
C VAL A 36 -26.54 -19.87 -14.96
N SER A 37 -27.17 -20.10 -13.79
CA SER A 37 -27.20 -19.10 -12.73
C SER A 37 -25.85 -18.94 -12.04
N GLY A 38 -25.08 -20.02 -11.88
CA GLY A 38 -23.74 -19.99 -11.29
C GLY A 38 -22.73 -19.24 -12.16
N SER A 39 -22.79 -19.37 -13.48
CA SER A 39 -21.94 -18.59 -14.39
C SER A 39 -22.31 -17.10 -14.39
N ALA A 40 -23.59 -16.75 -14.25
CA ALA A 40 -24.03 -15.37 -14.06
C ALA A 40 -23.53 -14.76 -12.74
N MET A 41 -23.39 -15.56 -11.68
CA MET A 41 -22.84 -15.10 -10.40
C MET A 41 -21.33 -14.82 -10.49
N VAL A 42 -20.55 -15.67 -11.16
CA VAL A 42 -19.10 -15.46 -11.36
C VAL A 42 -18.82 -14.25 -12.26
N LEU A 43 -19.61 -14.07 -13.32
CA LEU A 43 -19.39 -12.97 -14.28
C LEU A 43 -20.05 -11.65 -13.83
N GLY A 44 -21.12 -11.72 -13.04
CA GLY A 44 -21.84 -10.54 -12.53
C GLY A 44 -20.97 -9.66 -11.64
N ASP A 45 -20.16 -10.28 -10.77
CA ASP A 45 -19.27 -9.54 -9.87
C ASP A 45 -18.16 -8.80 -10.62
N THR A 46 -17.60 -9.38 -11.68
CA THR A 46 -16.58 -8.69 -12.51
C THR A 46 -17.12 -7.48 -13.25
N LEU A 47 -18.35 -7.55 -13.76
CA LEU A 47 -18.97 -6.44 -14.47
C LEU A 47 -19.39 -5.32 -13.50
N LEU A 48 -19.92 -5.68 -12.33
CA LEU A 48 -20.34 -4.73 -11.32
C LEU A 48 -19.14 -4.03 -10.65
N MET A 49 -18.03 -4.74 -10.41
CA MET A 49 -16.78 -4.12 -9.94
C MET A 49 -16.19 -3.16 -10.98
N GLY A 50 -16.29 -3.48 -12.27
CA GLY A 50 -15.83 -2.59 -13.35
C GLY A 50 -16.69 -1.32 -13.51
N LEU A 51 -18.00 -1.43 -13.29
CA LEU A 51 -18.93 -0.29 -13.39
C LEU A 51 -18.93 0.61 -12.14
N MET A 52 -18.53 0.07 -10.99
CA MET A 52 -18.42 0.79 -9.71
C MET A 52 -16.98 1.25 -9.40
N ALA A 53 -16.03 0.98 -10.31
CA ALA A 53 -14.69 1.54 -10.25
C ALA A 53 -14.77 3.02 -10.60
N ASN A 54 -14.86 3.87 -9.58
CA ASN A 54 -14.75 5.31 -9.75
C ASN A 54 -13.34 5.62 -10.29
N PRO A 55 -13.19 6.28 -11.46
CA PRO A 55 -11.89 6.78 -11.86
C PRO A 55 -11.45 7.81 -10.82
N ALA A 56 -10.36 7.52 -10.11
CA ALA A 56 -9.74 8.51 -9.26
C ALA A 56 -9.21 9.62 -10.18
N PHE A 57 -9.88 10.78 -10.17
CA PHE A 57 -9.43 11.97 -10.89
C PHE A 57 -8.19 12.54 -10.18
N ALA A 58 -7.03 11.95 -10.44
CA ALA A 58 -5.76 12.57 -10.08
C ALA A 58 -5.50 13.74 -11.04
N ALA A 59 -5.12 14.89 -10.51
CA ALA A 59 -4.62 16.01 -11.30
C ALA A 59 -3.50 15.53 -12.23
N THR A 60 -3.47 16.00 -13.49
CA THR A 60 -2.42 15.56 -14.41
C THR A 60 -1.09 16.18 -13.98
N PRO A 61 0.05 15.50 -14.19
CA PRO A 61 1.36 15.98 -13.77
C PRO A 61 1.70 17.39 -14.26
N GLU A 62 1.22 17.73 -15.46
CA GLU A 62 1.40 19.02 -16.12
C GLU A 62 0.65 20.14 -15.36
N SER A 63 -0.51 19.83 -14.79
CA SER A 63 -1.30 20.78 -13.99
C SER A 63 -0.65 21.13 -12.65
N CYS A 64 0.27 20.28 -12.16
CA CYS A 64 1.03 20.49 -10.92
C CYS A 64 2.44 21.07 -11.16
N GLY A 65 2.78 21.44 -12.40
CA GLY A 65 4.10 21.97 -12.73
C GLY A 65 5.24 20.96 -12.51
N LEU A 66 4.93 19.66 -12.51
CA LEU A 66 5.95 18.61 -12.47
C LEU A 66 6.66 18.59 -13.82
N ASN A 67 7.71 19.40 -13.93
CA ASN A 67 8.55 19.48 -15.11
C ASN A 67 9.09 18.07 -15.43
N ILE A 68 9.05 17.69 -16.71
CA ILE A 68 8.96 16.31 -17.21
C ILE A 68 10.32 15.58 -17.14
N ASN A 69 10.89 15.48 -15.94
CA ASN A 69 12.06 14.65 -15.66
C ASN A 69 11.59 13.45 -14.81
N GLY A 70 11.39 12.30 -15.48
CA GLY A 70 10.96 11.05 -14.86
C GLY A 70 9.67 10.52 -15.42
N ALA A 71 8.92 9.76 -14.61
CA ALA A 71 7.61 9.24 -15.00
C ALA A 71 6.50 10.33 -15.06
N GLY A 72 6.85 11.59 -14.78
CA GLY A 72 5.85 12.64 -14.56
C GLY A 72 4.93 12.27 -13.40
N LYS A 73 5.43 11.69 -12.32
CA LYS A 73 4.63 11.34 -11.13
C LYS A 73 5.28 11.97 -9.90
N ILE A 74 4.49 12.17 -8.86
CA ILE A 74 4.98 12.70 -7.58
C ILE A 74 6.03 11.72 -7.03
N PRO A 75 7.27 12.15 -6.77
CA PRO A 75 8.26 11.32 -6.08
C PRO A 75 7.73 10.93 -4.70
N PHE A 76 7.96 9.68 -4.30
CA PHE A 76 7.50 9.19 -3.01
C PHE A 76 8.65 8.57 -2.22
N ILE A 77 8.51 8.59 -0.89
CA ILE A 77 9.34 7.83 0.04
C ILE A 77 8.37 7.01 0.88
N ALA A 78 8.51 5.68 0.82
CA ALA A 78 7.72 4.78 1.64
C ALA A 78 8.50 4.45 2.93
N PHE A 79 7.93 4.79 4.08
CA PHE A 79 8.40 4.28 5.36
C PHE A 79 7.67 2.97 5.64
N ASP A 80 8.44 1.90 5.71
CA ASP A 80 7.94 0.54 5.87
C ASP A 80 8.78 -0.18 6.91
N LEU A 81 8.12 -0.91 7.80
CA LEU A 81 8.72 -1.57 8.95
C LEU A 81 8.26 -3.02 9.00
N GLY A 82 9.22 -3.92 9.27
CA GLY A 82 8.93 -5.33 9.54
C GLY A 82 8.49 -5.59 10.98
N GLY A 83 8.30 -4.53 11.78
CA GLY A 83 7.77 -4.60 13.14
C GLY A 83 8.41 -3.65 14.16
N GLY A 84 7.84 -3.59 15.36
CA GLY A 84 8.43 -3.05 16.59
C GLY A 84 8.40 -1.53 16.76
N ALA A 85 7.81 -0.80 15.80
CA ALA A 85 7.80 0.65 15.81
C ALA A 85 6.37 1.20 15.78
N ASN A 86 6.09 2.11 16.71
CA ASN A 86 4.83 2.81 16.83
C ASN A 86 4.71 3.89 15.74
N MET A 87 4.48 3.48 14.49
CA MET A 87 4.30 4.42 13.38
C MET A 87 2.97 5.16 13.48
N THR A 88 1.91 4.46 13.88
CA THR A 88 0.55 4.99 13.96
C THR A 88 0.23 5.39 15.40
N GLY A 89 -0.02 6.67 15.63
CA GLY A 89 -0.22 7.24 16.96
C GLY A 89 0.96 8.14 17.32
N SER A 90 2.08 7.57 17.77
CA SER A 90 3.21 8.36 18.27
C SER A 90 4.08 9.01 17.18
N ASN A 91 3.86 8.68 15.90
CA ASN A 91 4.51 9.37 14.79
C ASN A 91 3.48 9.99 13.84
N VAL A 92 2.79 9.16 13.06
CA VAL A 92 1.75 9.60 12.11
C VAL A 92 0.38 9.40 12.73
N LEU A 93 -0.48 10.41 12.64
CA LEU A 93 -1.83 10.31 13.17
C LEU A 93 -2.70 9.45 12.26
N VAL A 94 -3.59 8.66 12.85
CA VAL A 94 -4.66 7.97 12.13
C VAL A 94 -5.95 8.25 12.87
N GLY A 95 -6.88 8.86 12.16
CA GLY A 95 -8.20 9.20 12.67
C GLY A 95 -9.27 8.19 12.27
N GLY A 96 -10.50 8.53 12.63
CA GLY A 96 -11.71 7.80 12.29
C GLY A 96 -12.16 7.99 10.84
N PRO A 97 -13.42 7.60 10.54
CA PRO A 97 -13.97 7.60 9.18
C PRO A 97 -14.00 8.98 8.50
N LEU A 98 -13.96 10.08 9.25
CA LEU A 98 -14.02 11.44 8.67
C LEU A 98 -12.64 11.98 8.28
N GLY A 99 -11.57 11.20 8.47
CA GLY A 99 -10.22 11.52 8.02
C GLY A 99 -9.21 11.55 9.16
N GLN A 100 -8.00 12.03 8.87
CA GLN A 100 -6.88 11.95 9.81
C GLN A 100 -7.10 12.77 11.09
N MET A 101 -7.80 13.90 10.98
CA MET A 101 -8.14 14.79 12.10
C MET A 101 -9.46 14.42 12.78
N ASP A 102 -10.10 13.31 12.40
CA ASP A 102 -11.17 12.68 13.18
C ASP A 102 -10.52 11.93 14.35
N LEU A 103 -10.06 12.69 15.34
CA LEU A 103 -9.14 12.20 16.37
C LEU A 103 -9.76 11.05 17.18
N LEU A 104 -8.92 10.09 17.54
CA LEU A 104 -9.36 8.97 18.37
C LEU A 104 -9.62 9.44 19.81
N SER A 105 -10.46 8.71 20.54
CA SER A 105 -10.59 8.92 21.99
C SER A 105 -9.25 8.71 22.70
N THR A 106 -9.07 9.27 23.90
CA THR A 106 -7.88 9.03 24.75
C THR A 106 -7.63 7.52 24.95
N ALA A 107 -8.69 6.72 25.12
CA ALA A 107 -8.56 5.26 25.21
C ALA A 107 -8.10 4.62 23.89
N GLY A 108 -8.44 5.21 22.75
CA GLY A 108 -7.92 4.81 21.44
C GLY A 108 -6.43 5.09 21.31
N TYR A 109 -6.00 6.31 21.65
CA TYR A 109 -4.57 6.66 21.65
C TYR A 109 -3.74 5.89 22.67
N ASN A 110 -4.30 5.55 23.84
CA ASN A 110 -3.66 4.64 24.79
C ASN A 110 -3.36 3.26 24.19
N LYS A 111 -4.24 2.73 23.32
CA LYS A 111 -3.97 1.47 22.59
C LYS A 111 -2.86 1.62 21.56
N LEU A 112 -2.67 2.84 21.05
CA LEU A 112 -1.55 3.22 20.19
C LEU A 112 -0.32 3.66 21.01
N GLY A 113 -0.26 3.39 22.32
CA GLY A 113 0.93 3.62 23.14
C GLY A 113 1.22 5.09 23.47
N LEU A 114 0.26 6.00 23.27
CA LEU A 114 0.38 7.39 23.71
C LEU A 114 -0.20 7.56 25.12
N PRO A 115 0.48 8.27 26.04
CA PRO A 115 -0.08 8.61 27.34
C PRO A 115 -1.17 9.67 27.20
N GLY A 116 -2.11 9.72 28.15
CA GLY A 116 -3.31 10.54 28.04
C GLY A 116 -3.07 12.06 28.05
N ASP A 117 -1.94 12.50 28.59
CA ASP A 117 -1.47 13.89 28.63
C ASP A 117 -0.72 14.31 27.35
N MET A 118 -0.47 13.38 26.43
CA MET A 118 0.06 13.63 25.08
C MET A 118 -0.92 13.18 23.99
N ALA A 119 -2.20 13.03 24.32
CA ALA A 119 -3.19 12.65 23.32
C ALA A 119 -3.41 13.80 22.33
N PRO A 120 -3.39 13.54 21.01
CA PRO A 120 -3.79 14.53 20.00
C PRO A 120 -5.15 15.16 20.32
N GLY A 121 -5.23 16.49 20.20
CA GLY A 121 -6.41 17.29 20.55
C GLY A 121 -6.45 17.76 22.01
N ALA A 122 -5.55 17.26 22.88
CA ALA A 122 -5.34 17.82 24.21
C ALA A 122 -4.42 19.05 24.15
N VAL A 123 -4.56 19.97 25.12
CA VAL A 123 -3.71 21.16 25.18
C VAL A 123 -2.26 20.77 25.44
N GLU A 124 -1.36 21.16 24.55
CA GLU A 124 0.06 20.87 24.68
C GLU A 124 0.76 21.90 25.58
N ALA A 125 1.30 21.43 26.71
CA ALA A 125 1.95 22.30 27.69
C ALA A 125 3.28 22.89 27.21
N THR A 126 3.97 22.22 26.27
CA THR A 126 5.25 22.68 25.71
C THR A 126 5.29 22.43 24.21
N PRO A 127 4.61 23.29 23.41
CA PRO A 127 4.54 23.11 21.96
C PRO A 127 5.91 23.20 21.30
N THR A 128 6.15 22.30 20.34
CA THR A 128 7.31 22.41 19.44
C THR A 128 7.10 23.56 18.44
N ALA A 129 8.17 24.00 17.77
CA ALA A 129 8.13 25.17 16.89
C ALA A 129 7.12 25.07 15.73
N THR A 130 6.77 23.86 15.31
CA THR A 130 5.83 23.59 14.21
C THR A 130 4.52 22.96 14.69
N SER A 131 4.37 22.75 16.00
CA SER A 131 3.14 22.22 16.58
C SER A 131 1.98 23.19 16.43
N ASN A 132 0.79 22.62 16.28
CA ASN A 132 -0.49 23.34 16.33
C ASN A 132 -0.94 23.65 17.78
N GLY A 133 -0.19 23.21 18.80
CA GLY A 133 -0.48 23.42 20.22
C GLY A 133 -1.44 22.38 20.82
N ASP A 134 -1.75 21.34 20.06
CA ASP A 134 -2.68 20.26 20.43
C ASP A 134 -2.08 18.86 20.23
N HIS A 135 -0.75 18.76 20.33
CA HIS A 135 0.03 17.57 19.98
C HIS A 135 -0.06 17.14 18.51
N THR A 136 -0.56 17.99 17.61
CA THR A 136 -0.57 17.73 16.16
C THR A 136 0.39 18.65 15.40
N ASP A 137 0.90 18.19 14.27
CA ASP A 137 1.68 18.96 13.31
C ASP A 137 1.26 18.57 11.89
N THR A 138 0.92 19.58 11.07
CA THR A 138 0.44 19.39 9.69
C THR A 138 1.38 20.01 8.64
N SER A 139 2.65 20.23 9.01
CA SER A 139 3.64 20.92 8.16
C SER A 139 3.90 20.24 6.82
N PHE A 140 3.68 18.93 6.74
CA PHE A 140 3.94 18.09 5.55
C PHE A 140 2.65 17.62 4.85
N GLY A 141 1.51 18.26 5.12
CA GLY A 141 0.19 17.87 4.59
C GLY A 141 -0.39 16.60 5.25
N LEU A 142 0.46 15.66 5.62
CA LEU A 142 0.16 14.54 6.52
C LEU A 142 0.25 15.01 7.97
N ALA A 143 -0.73 14.67 8.80
CA ALA A 143 -0.73 14.99 10.22
C ALA A 143 0.17 14.02 11.01
N PHE A 144 1.11 14.60 11.75
CA PHE A 144 1.99 13.91 12.67
C PHE A 144 1.64 14.27 14.11
N HIS A 145 2.04 13.42 15.04
CA HIS A 145 2.19 13.83 16.43
C HIS A 145 3.33 14.86 16.53
N SER A 146 3.15 15.95 17.26
CA SER A 146 4.14 17.04 17.38
C SER A 146 5.51 16.55 17.89
N ASP A 147 5.52 15.54 18.75
CA ASP A 147 6.73 14.87 19.28
C ASP A 147 7.21 13.65 18.47
N SER A 148 6.78 13.52 17.21
CA SER A 148 7.17 12.43 16.32
C SER A 148 8.67 12.44 16.00
N ALA A 149 9.32 11.27 16.11
CA ALA A 149 10.73 11.13 15.73
C ALA A 149 10.92 11.25 14.21
N PHE A 150 9.96 10.76 13.42
CA PHE A 150 9.96 10.93 11.97
C PHE A 150 9.87 12.40 11.61
N LEU A 151 8.94 13.12 12.24
CA LEU A 151 8.75 14.55 12.03
C LEU A 151 10.03 15.33 12.35
N ARG A 152 10.65 15.07 13.51
CA ARG A 152 11.94 15.71 13.88
C ARG A 152 13.02 15.48 12.82
N GLY A 153 13.17 14.25 12.34
CA GLY A 153 14.14 13.92 11.30
C GLY A 153 13.85 14.65 9.99
N MET A 154 12.59 14.69 9.56
CA MET A 154 12.16 15.38 8.34
C MET A 154 12.36 16.89 8.45
N LEU A 155 12.00 17.51 9.59
CA LEU A 155 12.19 18.94 9.84
C LEU A 155 13.68 19.32 9.83
N ALA A 156 14.56 18.45 10.31
CA ALA A 156 16.01 18.70 10.35
C ALA A 156 16.65 18.81 8.96
N VAL A 157 16.05 18.23 7.92
CA VAL A 157 16.62 18.16 6.57
C VAL A 157 15.81 18.88 5.49
N THR A 158 14.66 19.45 5.83
CA THR A 158 13.74 20.10 4.86
C THR A 158 13.60 21.59 5.10
N SER A 159 13.43 22.35 4.02
CA SER A 159 13.09 23.78 4.07
C SER A 159 11.57 23.98 4.21
N PRO A 160 11.09 25.13 4.73
CA PRO A 160 9.66 25.43 4.78
C PRO A 160 8.96 25.32 3.42
N ALA A 161 9.63 25.72 2.33
CA ALA A 161 9.09 25.60 0.98
C ALA A 161 8.94 24.13 0.55
N THR A 162 9.89 23.26 0.90
CA THR A 162 9.78 21.81 0.65
C THR A 162 8.59 21.20 1.39
N ARG A 163 8.41 21.59 2.66
CA ARG A 163 7.32 21.11 3.53
C ARG A 163 5.96 21.45 2.94
N ALA A 164 5.77 22.71 2.53
CA ALA A 164 4.54 23.19 1.90
C ALA A 164 4.20 22.49 0.57
N ASN A 165 5.19 21.92 -0.13
CA ASN A 165 5.00 21.17 -1.37
C ASN A 165 5.04 19.64 -1.15
N THR A 166 5.04 19.19 0.10
CA THR A 166 4.97 17.77 0.46
C THR A 166 3.56 17.45 0.94
N ASN A 167 3.06 16.28 0.55
CA ASN A 167 1.84 15.72 1.10
C ASN A 167 2.08 14.23 1.39
N GLY A 168 1.22 13.62 2.20
CA GLY A 168 1.28 12.20 2.50
C GLY A 168 -0.09 11.59 2.69
N CYS A 169 -0.13 10.27 2.73
CA CYS A 169 -1.32 9.50 3.07
C CYS A 169 -0.94 8.35 4.00
N VAL A 170 -1.91 7.89 4.78
CA VAL A 170 -1.81 6.63 5.52
C VAL A 170 -2.63 5.58 4.80
N ILE A 171 -2.02 4.43 4.55
CA ILE A 171 -2.70 3.27 4.00
C ILE A 171 -2.77 2.22 5.11
N PRO A 172 -3.93 2.05 5.78
CA PRO A 172 -4.06 1.04 6.80
C PRO A 172 -3.99 -0.35 6.16
N ALA A 173 -3.07 -1.18 6.64
CA ALA A 173 -2.91 -2.56 6.21
C ALA A 173 -3.06 -3.49 7.42
N ARG A 174 -3.75 -4.62 7.23
CA ARG A 174 -3.84 -5.64 8.27
C ARG A 174 -2.52 -6.42 8.31
N SER A 175 -1.90 -6.43 9.48
CA SER A 175 -0.77 -7.31 9.78
C SER A 175 -1.25 -8.46 10.67
N ASP A 176 -0.76 -9.67 10.41
CA ASP A 176 -1.02 -10.83 11.27
C ASP A 176 0.01 -10.95 12.41
N ASN A 177 1.17 -10.28 12.31
CA ASN A 177 2.23 -10.32 13.32
C ASN A 177 3.28 -9.21 13.18
N ASP A 178 4.14 -9.05 14.18
CA ASP A 178 5.25 -8.09 14.17
C ASP A 178 6.48 -8.63 13.41
N THR A 179 6.27 -9.12 12.17
CA THR A 179 7.36 -9.70 11.37
C THR A 179 7.43 -9.15 9.95
N GLY A 180 8.59 -9.32 9.32
CA GLY A 180 8.83 -8.85 7.96
C GLY A 180 8.07 -9.62 6.87
N ASN A 181 7.27 -10.63 7.20
CA ASN A 181 6.52 -11.40 6.21
C ASN A 181 5.22 -10.72 5.75
N ASN A 182 4.86 -9.59 6.36
CA ASN A 182 3.66 -8.84 5.98
C ASN A 182 3.82 -8.23 4.58
N PRO A 183 2.85 -8.43 3.66
CA PRO A 183 2.94 -7.95 2.27
C PRO A 183 2.54 -6.47 2.17
N HIS A 184 3.23 -5.59 2.90
CA HIS A 184 2.83 -4.18 3.05
C HIS A 184 3.67 -3.23 2.21
N ASN A 185 4.77 -3.69 1.62
CA ASN A 185 5.64 -2.81 0.85
C ASN A 185 4.92 -2.30 -0.41
N PRO A 186 4.70 -0.98 -0.55
CA PRO A 186 3.89 -0.44 -1.64
C PRO A 186 4.70 -0.17 -2.91
N MET A 187 6.03 -0.32 -2.89
CA MET A 187 6.88 0.19 -3.97
C MET A 187 6.54 -0.42 -5.33
N TYR A 188 6.34 -1.73 -5.38
CA TYR A 188 5.93 -2.40 -6.62
C TYR A 188 4.52 -2.01 -7.07
N LEU A 189 3.58 -1.78 -6.15
CA LEU A 189 2.24 -1.30 -6.49
C LEU A 189 2.31 0.09 -7.13
N ILE A 190 3.10 0.98 -6.55
CA ILE A 190 3.30 2.33 -7.06
C ILE A 190 4.00 2.31 -8.43
N ASN A 191 4.95 1.38 -8.64
CA ASN A 191 5.59 1.17 -9.93
C ASN A 191 4.63 0.64 -11.00
N MET A 192 3.74 -0.29 -10.67
CA MET A 192 2.69 -0.74 -11.59
C MET A 192 1.73 0.39 -12.00
N CYS A 193 1.53 1.39 -11.14
CA CYS A 193 0.80 2.62 -11.47
C CYS A 193 1.62 3.60 -12.34
N GLY A 194 2.82 3.21 -12.79
CA GLY A 194 3.66 3.93 -13.73
C GLY A 194 4.72 4.84 -13.07
N ALA A 195 4.80 4.91 -11.75
CA ALA A 195 5.84 5.71 -11.08
C ALA A 195 7.18 4.98 -11.10
N ARG A 196 8.21 5.63 -11.64
CA ARG A 196 9.57 5.06 -11.75
C ARG A 196 10.61 6.16 -11.74
N GLY A 197 11.76 5.88 -11.15
CA GLY A 197 12.93 6.75 -11.24
C GLY A 197 13.60 6.69 -12.63
N GLN A 198 14.41 7.70 -12.95
CA GLN A 198 15.12 7.81 -14.23
C GLN A 198 16.42 7.01 -14.24
N LEU A 199 17.21 7.12 -13.17
CA LEU A 199 18.50 6.43 -13.05
C LEU A 199 18.31 4.99 -12.56
N LEU A 200 17.47 4.83 -11.54
CA LEU A 200 17.05 3.55 -11.00
C LEU A 200 15.53 3.55 -10.89
N GLU A 201 14.90 2.48 -11.37
CA GLU A 201 13.45 2.38 -11.38
C GLU A 201 12.88 2.28 -9.96
N LEU A 202 13.44 1.39 -9.14
CA LEU A 202 13.13 1.19 -7.73
C LEU A 202 14.41 1.17 -6.89
N ILE A 203 14.35 1.75 -5.69
CA ILE A 203 15.44 1.76 -4.71
C ILE A 203 14.93 1.30 -3.34
N GLY A 204 15.82 0.76 -2.52
CA GLY A 204 15.50 0.30 -1.17
C GLY A 204 16.69 0.33 -0.23
N SER A 205 16.45 0.19 1.07
CA SER A 205 17.50 0.18 2.10
C SER A 205 18.02 -1.23 2.44
N GLN A 206 17.41 -2.28 1.89
CA GLN A 206 17.75 -3.68 2.15
C GLN A 206 18.00 -4.45 0.85
N SER A 207 18.86 -5.47 0.90
CA SER A 207 19.01 -6.45 -0.18
C SER A 207 17.90 -7.50 -0.09
N ALA A 208 16.67 -7.12 -0.43
CA ALA A 208 15.49 -7.97 -0.45
C ALA A 208 14.68 -7.76 -1.75
N VAL A 209 13.77 -8.66 -2.09
CA VAL A 209 12.89 -8.52 -3.27
C VAL A 209 12.10 -7.22 -3.20
N SER A 210 11.58 -6.87 -2.02
CA SER A 210 10.88 -5.61 -1.78
C SER A 210 11.82 -4.42 -1.57
N GLY A 211 13.14 -4.59 -1.49
CA GLY A 211 14.06 -3.51 -1.11
C GLY A 211 13.93 -3.00 0.34
N ALA A 212 13.04 -3.57 1.15
CA ALA A 212 12.75 -3.14 2.52
C ALA A 212 12.61 -4.34 3.48
N ARG A 213 12.12 -4.08 4.70
CA ARG A 213 11.92 -5.13 5.72
C ARG A 213 10.62 -5.92 5.55
N SER A 214 9.54 -5.30 5.06
CA SER A 214 8.31 -6.02 4.76
C SER A 214 8.33 -6.62 3.35
N MET A 215 7.45 -7.57 3.08
CA MET A 215 7.30 -8.16 1.76
C MET A 215 6.47 -7.25 0.84
N ALA A 216 6.70 -7.35 -0.46
CA ALA A 216 5.78 -6.78 -1.45
C ALA A 216 4.63 -7.77 -1.71
N PRO A 217 3.41 -7.28 -2.01
CA PRO A 217 2.31 -8.13 -2.47
C PRO A 217 2.72 -9.01 -3.66
N ALA A 218 2.44 -10.31 -3.61
CA ALA A 218 2.96 -11.26 -4.60
C ALA A 218 2.61 -10.89 -6.06
N ASN A 219 1.39 -10.39 -6.30
CA ASN A 219 0.93 -10.02 -7.63
C ASN A 219 1.51 -8.68 -8.13
N SER A 220 2.19 -7.90 -7.28
CA SER A 220 2.83 -6.65 -7.70
C SER A 220 4.29 -6.83 -8.11
N ILE A 221 4.93 -7.92 -7.68
CA ILE A 221 6.36 -8.13 -7.88
C ILE A 221 6.68 -8.24 -9.36
N ASN A 222 7.55 -7.35 -9.84
CA ASN A 222 8.15 -7.43 -11.15
C ASN A 222 9.67 -7.60 -11.02
N LEU A 223 10.16 -8.80 -11.33
CA LEU A 223 11.58 -9.14 -11.21
C LEU A 223 12.48 -8.34 -12.17
N LYS A 224 11.92 -7.74 -13.23
CA LYS A 224 12.66 -6.83 -14.12
C LYS A 224 13.14 -5.57 -13.38
N TYR A 225 12.42 -5.16 -12.35
CA TYR A 225 12.62 -3.90 -11.64
C TYR A 225 12.98 -4.12 -10.18
N GLN A 226 13.84 -5.11 -9.89
CA GLN A 226 14.23 -5.38 -8.52
C GLN A 226 14.88 -4.15 -7.88
N PRO A 227 14.43 -3.72 -6.68
CA PRO A 227 14.96 -2.53 -6.03
C PRO A 227 16.47 -2.62 -5.81
N THR A 228 17.18 -1.57 -6.21
CA THR A 228 18.61 -1.45 -5.94
C THR A 228 18.82 -0.97 -4.51
N LYS A 229 19.71 -1.63 -3.78
CA LYS A 229 20.04 -1.23 -2.41
C LYS A 229 20.86 0.06 -2.43
N VAL A 230 20.37 1.09 -1.75
CA VAL A 230 21.04 2.37 -1.51
C VAL A 230 20.89 2.69 -0.02
N ASP A 231 21.96 2.50 0.77
CA ASP A 231 21.96 2.73 2.23
C ASP A 231 22.95 3.81 2.68
N ARG A 232 23.85 4.25 1.81
CA ARG A 232 24.85 5.29 2.09
C ARG A 232 25.14 6.14 0.86
N ALA A 233 25.68 7.33 1.09
CA ALA A 233 25.98 8.28 0.01
C ALA A 233 26.94 7.71 -1.05
N SER A 234 27.87 6.84 -0.66
CA SER A 234 28.82 6.20 -1.59
C SER A 234 28.19 5.17 -2.53
N ASP A 235 26.98 4.68 -2.25
CA ASP A 235 26.29 3.77 -3.17
C ASP A 235 25.85 4.51 -4.44
N VAL A 236 25.60 5.83 -4.31
CA VAL A 236 25.10 6.68 -5.41
C VAL A 236 26.21 7.04 -6.40
N THR A 237 27.47 7.11 -5.96
CA THR A 237 28.58 7.47 -6.85
C THR A 237 28.83 6.41 -7.94
N GLY A 238 28.57 5.13 -7.64
CA GLY A 238 28.65 4.05 -8.63
C GLY A 238 27.50 4.02 -9.64
N LEU A 239 26.36 4.64 -9.33
CA LEU A 239 25.18 4.67 -10.22
C LEU A 239 25.35 5.63 -11.40
N VAL A 240 26.18 6.65 -11.21
CA VAL A 240 26.53 7.67 -12.20
C VAL A 240 27.22 7.05 -13.44
N ASP A 241 27.85 5.88 -13.29
CA ASP A 241 28.61 5.18 -14.33
C ASP A 241 27.77 4.19 -15.17
N THR A 242 26.46 4.11 -14.93
CA THR A 242 25.56 3.16 -15.63
C THR A 242 25.10 3.64 -17.03
N GLY A 243 25.70 4.72 -17.55
CA GLY A 243 25.36 5.28 -18.86
C GLY A 243 24.04 6.06 -18.95
N GLY A 244 23.12 5.89 -17.99
CA GLY A 244 21.86 6.65 -17.90
C GLY A 244 22.04 8.14 -17.54
N LEU A 245 23.18 8.49 -16.94
CA LEU A 245 23.52 9.86 -16.58
C LEU A 245 23.67 10.77 -17.81
N VAL A 246 24.21 10.27 -18.93
CA VAL A 246 24.40 11.06 -20.15
C VAL A 246 23.05 11.54 -20.70
N GLY A 247 22.03 10.67 -20.66
CA GLY A 247 20.67 11.04 -21.05
C GLY A 247 19.94 11.94 -20.05
N LEU A 248 20.37 11.98 -18.79
CA LEU A 248 19.82 12.86 -17.75
C LEU A 248 20.45 14.26 -17.80
N LEU A 249 21.76 14.35 -18.10
CA LEU A 249 22.50 15.60 -18.21
C LEU A 249 22.27 16.33 -19.56
N SER A 250 21.70 15.63 -20.55
CA SER A 250 21.31 16.20 -21.84
C SER A 250 19.83 16.61 -21.92
N GLN A 251 19.10 16.63 -20.79
CA GLN A 251 17.71 17.06 -20.68
C GLN A 251 17.60 18.54 -20.30
#